data_AF-A0A6P4XWA6-F1
#
_entry.id   AF-A0A6P4XWA6-F1
#
_cell.length_a   1.000
_cell.length_b   1.000
_cell.length_c   1.000
_cell.angle_alpha   90.00
_cell.angle_beta   90.00
_cell.angle_gamma   90.00
#
_symmetry.space_group_name_H-M   'P 1'
#
loop_
_entity.id
_entity.type
_entity.pdbx_description
1 polymer ?
#
loop_
_entity_poly.entity_id
_entity_poly.type
_entity_poly.pdbx_seq_one_letter_code
_entity_poly.pdbx_strand_id
1 'polypeptide(L)'
;MSESGEHIQEERPGEEPISTQLRDETSEEHIEDSQSVSPLSFKDFLPRPLGEQGSSEYETFGTLVDRANAFLEDHRQYDVRTCETLEVQYSGARQVACTDVSLVGGRRDKDPYFRGLRLWLVPCETHSPTSRAPRIGKVDFVPRKLADDLAQAGSDQFEPLGELLGRMNASLRQDPIPGEVLTVETLDMECSGDETDPDSCSWHENEAGCTCCCSCLRRTVHLYVIRVFYLEGPPAGEEITMVDFVPRVVHPATSFIDDPILETFPRLTSQARAWVRHHLDRGGRITNLQTVNVKATRHGMADSQRSFYIEGSGRVLFVRTLRLVYVKRAPLQDGREVQPCARTFAPLQLNEDGYRTKPQFQTVLKTMEEAVRWLRIADCRIISAESLTVKIPPNIPRGWAHLVGNESLWCRNKSLGELHLVMLRVYFEGPPKDAENTSRSANIPPQHDMGQSKCILL
;
A
#
# COMPACT_ATOMS: atom_id res chain seq x y z
N MET A 1 43.40 -33.59 -41.98
CA MET A 1 43.79 -32.20 -41.73
C MET A 1 42.94 -31.76 -40.55
N SER A 2 43.17 -32.23 -39.32
CA SER A 2 44.40 -32.17 -38.49
C SER A 2 44.78 -30.73 -38.17
N GLU A 3 44.57 -30.34 -36.91
CA GLU A 3 45.22 -29.29 -36.08
C GLU A 3 44.18 -28.79 -35.06
N SER A 4 44.05 -29.30 -33.83
CA SER A 4 44.93 -29.22 -32.63
C SER A 4 45.41 -27.79 -32.31
N GLY A 5 44.71 -27.13 -31.39
CA GLY A 5 45.12 -25.88 -30.75
C GLY A 5 45.10 -26.04 -29.23
N GLU A 6 46.26 -25.79 -28.63
CA GLU A 6 46.69 -26.20 -27.29
C GLU A 6 46.22 -25.29 -26.15
N HIS A 7 46.22 -25.92 -24.97
CA HIS A 7 46.10 -25.36 -23.63
C HIS A 7 47.29 -24.45 -23.28
N ILE A 8 47.02 -23.29 -22.65
CA ILE A 8 48.00 -22.57 -21.84
C ILE A 8 47.39 -22.39 -20.43
N GLN A 9 48.03 -23.03 -19.45
CA GLN A 9 47.84 -22.80 -18.02
C GLN A 9 48.85 -21.76 -17.56
N GLU A 10 48.38 -20.65 -16.97
CA GLU A 10 49.23 -19.73 -16.21
C GLU A 10 49.19 -20.08 -14.72
N GLU A 11 50.33 -20.54 -14.21
CA GLU A 11 50.62 -20.67 -12.79
C GLU A 11 50.81 -19.28 -12.16
N ARG A 12 50.17 -19.02 -11.01
CA ARG A 12 50.48 -17.87 -10.16
C ARG A 12 51.33 -18.32 -8.96
N PRO A 13 52.38 -17.54 -8.59
CA PRO A 13 53.28 -17.89 -7.51
C PRO A 13 52.67 -17.60 -6.13
N GLY A 14 53.07 -18.43 -5.16
CA GLY A 14 52.62 -18.39 -3.78
C GLY A 14 53.17 -17.23 -2.96
N GLU A 15 52.36 -16.82 -1.99
CA GLU A 15 52.75 -15.90 -0.92
C GLU A 15 52.79 -16.65 0.42
N GLU A 16 53.87 -16.43 1.16
CA GLU A 16 54.18 -17.01 2.47
C GLU A 16 53.36 -16.39 3.61
N PRO A 17 53.19 -17.09 4.74
CA PRO A 17 52.39 -16.63 5.87
C PRO A 17 53.20 -15.70 6.80
N ILE A 18 52.72 -14.47 6.98
CA ILE A 18 53.24 -13.56 8.02
C ILE A 18 52.57 -13.89 9.35
N SER A 19 53.36 -14.52 10.22
CA SER A 19 53.09 -14.66 11.65
C SER A 19 53.30 -13.32 12.36
N THR A 20 52.26 -12.80 13.01
CA THR A 20 52.39 -11.71 13.98
C THR A 20 51.62 -12.07 15.24
N GLN A 21 52.36 -12.44 16.28
CA GLN A 21 51.87 -12.54 17.66
C GLN A 21 51.93 -11.16 18.35
N LEU A 22 51.10 -11.03 19.39
CA LEU A 22 51.12 -10.05 20.49
C LEU A 22 50.49 -8.67 20.24
N ARG A 23 49.29 -8.49 20.81
CA ARG A 23 49.14 -7.66 22.02
C ARG A 23 47.83 -7.93 22.75
N ASP A 24 48.00 -8.11 24.05
CA ASP A 24 46.99 -8.26 25.08
C ASP A 24 46.61 -6.86 25.63
N GLU A 25 45.43 -6.78 26.24
CA GLU A 25 44.97 -5.71 27.15
C GLU A 25 44.62 -4.32 26.57
N THR A 26 43.38 -4.18 26.10
CA THR A 26 42.49 -3.08 26.51
C THR A 26 41.08 -3.62 26.61
N SER A 27 40.59 -3.81 27.83
CA SER A 27 39.18 -4.01 28.14
C SER A 27 38.43 -2.70 27.82
N GLU A 28 38.08 -2.52 26.56
CA GLU A 28 37.02 -1.60 26.16
C GLU A 28 35.73 -2.15 26.76
N GLU A 29 35.17 -1.43 27.74
CA GLU A 29 33.77 -1.60 28.09
C GLU A 29 32.97 -1.38 26.81
N HIS A 30 32.57 -2.49 26.16
CA HIS A 30 31.54 -2.48 25.15
C HIS A 30 30.27 -1.99 25.85
N ILE A 31 30.08 -0.67 25.85
CA ILE A 31 28.75 -0.08 25.87
C ILE A 31 28.12 -0.61 24.59
N GLU A 32 27.45 -1.76 24.71
CA GLU A 32 26.44 -2.17 23.75
C GLU A 32 25.41 -1.05 23.77
N ASP A 33 25.63 -0.06 22.92
CA ASP A 33 24.64 0.94 22.57
C ASP A 33 23.44 0.13 22.09
N SER A 34 22.48 -0.05 23.00
CA SER A 34 21.25 -0.76 22.75
C SER A 34 20.59 -0.05 21.59
N GLN A 35 20.80 -0.56 20.38
CA GLN A 35 20.33 0.07 19.16
C GLN A 35 18.81 0.13 19.28
N SER A 36 18.29 1.31 19.60
CA SER A 36 16.87 1.51 19.85
C SER A 36 16.13 1.09 18.58
N VAL A 37 15.35 0.01 18.67
CA VAL A 37 14.58 -0.51 17.54
C VAL A 37 13.68 0.61 17.02
N SER A 38 13.65 0.79 15.70
CA SER A 38 12.83 1.84 15.08
C SER A 38 11.34 1.64 15.43
N PRO A 39 10.58 2.70 15.80
CA PRO A 39 9.15 2.58 16.13
C PRO A 39 8.30 2.08 14.97
N LEU A 40 8.80 2.17 13.74
CA LEU A 40 8.21 1.59 12.54
C LEU A 40 9.34 1.25 11.57
N SER A 41 9.22 0.13 10.87
CA SER A 41 10.04 -0.24 9.71
C SER A 41 9.18 -1.04 8.72
N PHE A 42 9.72 -1.40 7.57
CA PHE A 42 9.04 -2.29 6.65
C PHE A 42 10.00 -3.27 6.00
N LYS A 43 9.47 -4.40 5.52
CA LYS A 43 10.19 -5.41 4.76
C LYS A 43 9.40 -5.83 3.53
N ASP A 44 10.04 -5.76 2.37
CA ASP A 44 9.43 -6.11 1.09
C ASP A 44 9.86 -7.50 0.63
N PHE A 45 8.91 -8.22 0.05
CA PHE A 45 9.06 -9.52 -0.58
C PHE A 45 8.51 -9.41 -2.00
N LEU A 46 9.41 -9.39 -2.97
CA LEU A 46 9.05 -9.38 -4.39
C LEU A 46 9.16 -10.80 -4.97
N PRO A 47 8.27 -11.15 -5.93
CA PRO A 47 8.31 -12.43 -6.60
C PRO A 47 9.59 -12.58 -7.41
N ARG A 48 10.18 -13.78 -7.34
CA ARG A 48 11.32 -14.16 -8.17
C ARG A 48 10.84 -14.91 -9.42
N PRO A 49 11.54 -14.82 -10.55
CA PRO A 49 11.25 -15.66 -11.71
C PRO A 49 11.52 -17.14 -11.37
N LEU A 50 10.66 -18.04 -11.83
CA LEU A 50 10.78 -19.49 -11.59
C LEU A 50 11.63 -20.23 -12.64
N GLY A 51 12.04 -19.53 -13.71
CA GLY A 51 12.84 -20.09 -14.81
C GLY A 51 14.12 -19.30 -15.09
N GLU A 52 14.76 -19.62 -16.22
CA GLU A 52 15.91 -18.86 -16.73
C GLU A 52 15.54 -17.38 -17.01
N GLN A 53 16.55 -16.53 -17.16
CA GLN A 53 16.36 -15.10 -17.44
C GLN A 53 15.40 -14.90 -18.62
N GLY A 54 14.22 -14.32 -18.35
CA GLY A 54 13.17 -14.09 -19.35
C GLY A 54 11.93 -14.97 -19.22
N SER A 55 11.86 -15.87 -18.22
CA SER A 55 10.60 -16.58 -17.92
C SER A 55 9.46 -15.61 -17.61
N SER A 56 8.27 -15.91 -18.13
CA SER A 56 7.02 -15.24 -17.79
C SER A 56 6.41 -15.74 -16.48
N GLU A 57 6.95 -16.81 -15.91
CA GLU A 57 6.46 -17.43 -14.68
C GLU A 57 7.23 -16.92 -13.47
N TYR A 58 6.48 -16.56 -12.43
CA TYR A 58 6.99 -15.97 -11.20
C TYR A 58 6.44 -16.69 -9.98
N GLU A 59 7.16 -16.59 -8.86
CA GLU A 59 6.68 -17.04 -7.55
C GLU A 59 5.25 -16.54 -7.29
N THR A 60 4.41 -17.39 -6.70
CA THR A 60 3.05 -17.00 -6.33
C THR A 60 3.05 -16.18 -5.04
N PHE A 61 1.91 -15.57 -4.72
CA PHE A 61 1.79 -14.72 -3.53
C PHE A 61 1.90 -15.56 -2.25
N GLY A 62 1.43 -16.81 -2.27
CA GLY A 62 1.68 -17.79 -1.21
C GLY A 62 3.17 -17.96 -0.90
N THR A 63 4.03 -18.08 -1.93
CA THR A 63 5.48 -18.17 -1.74
C THR A 63 6.07 -16.92 -1.08
N LEU A 64 5.51 -15.73 -1.35
CA LEU A 64 5.94 -14.51 -0.67
C LEU A 64 5.60 -14.53 0.82
N VAL A 65 4.43 -15.08 1.18
CA VAL A 65 4.01 -15.28 2.59
C VAL A 65 4.94 -16.26 3.30
N ASP A 66 5.33 -17.36 2.64
CA ASP A 66 6.28 -18.32 3.22
C ASP A 66 7.65 -17.70 3.50
N ARG A 67 8.16 -16.90 2.54
CA ARG A 67 9.42 -16.15 2.72
C ARG A 67 9.32 -15.09 3.82
N ALA A 68 8.16 -14.45 3.95
CA ALA A 68 7.88 -13.52 5.04
C ALA A 68 7.89 -14.22 6.40
N ASN A 69 7.30 -15.40 6.51
CA ASN A 69 7.33 -16.20 7.73
C ASN A 69 8.76 -16.62 8.12
N ALA A 70 9.57 -17.08 7.17
CA ALA A 70 10.99 -17.39 7.43
C ALA A 70 11.75 -16.16 7.95
N PHE A 71 11.49 -14.98 7.38
CA PHE A 71 12.09 -13.73 7.88
C PHE A 71 11.67 -13.43 9.33
N LEU A 72 10.39 -13.61 9.69
CA LEU A 72 9.91 -13.36 11.05
C LEU A 72 10.47 -14.34 12.08
N GLU A 73 10.78 -15.57 11.68
CA GLU A 73 11.45 -16.55 12.54
C GLU A 73 12.84 -16.10 13.00
N ASP A 74 13.57 -15.44 12.09
CA ASP A 74 14.90 -14.88 12.32
C ASP A 74 14.90 -13.49 12.98
N HIS A 75 13.75 -12.79 12.99
CA HIS A 75 13.64 -11.39 13.43
C HIS A 75 12.56 -11.20 14.50
N ARG A 76 12.66 -11.96 15.59
CA ARG A 76 11.69 -11.98 16.71
C ARG A 76 11.57 -10.68 17.51
N GLN A 77 12.46 -9.73 17.27
CA GLN A 77 12.38 -8.39 17.85
C GLN A 77 11.25 -7.53 17.24
N TYR A 78 10.58 -8.00 16.19
CA TYR A 78 9.50 -7.28 15.52
C TYR A 78 8.15 -7.97 15.64
N ASP A 79 7.11 -7.17 15.82
CA ASP A 79 5.72 -7.54 15.58
C ASP A 79 5.26 -7.00 14.22
N VAL A 80 4.41 -7.76 13.52
CA VAL A 80 3.76 -7.28 12.30
C VAL A 80 2.53 -6.47 12.68
N ARG A 81 2.46 -5.21 12.23
CA ARG A 81 1.26 -4.38 12.41
C ARG A 81 0.29 -4.49 11.25
N THR A 82 0.80 -4.41 10.02
CA THR A 82 -0.01 -4.60 8.83
C THR A 82 0.76 -5.30 7.72
N CYS A 83 0.01 -5.97 6.85
CA CYS A 83 0.50 -6.49 5.58
C CYS A 83 -0.12 -5.67 4.44
N GLU A 84 0.63 -5.44 3.39
CA GLU A 84 0.19 -4.69 2.22
C GLU A 84 0.67 -5.42 0.95
N THR A 85 -0.18 -5.44 -0.08
CA THR A 85 0.19 -5.89 -1.42
C THR A 85 0.71 -4.68 -2.21
N LEU A 86 1.99 -4.73 -2.61
CA LEU A 86 2.61 -3.68 -3.41
C LEU A 86 2.44 -3.97 -4.89
N GLU A 87 2.11 -2.95 -5.69
CA GLU A 87 2.17 -3.05 -7.16
C GLU A 87 3.44 -2.39 -7.69
N VAL A 88 4.23 -3.14 -8.43
CA VAL A 88 5.55 -2.73 -8.92
C VAL A 88 5.62 -2.94 -10.41
N GLN A 89 6.04 -1.92 -11.15
CA GLN A 89 6.35 -2.08 -12.57
C GLN A 89 7.81 -2.42 -12.76
N TYR A 90 8.10 -3.42 -13.59
CA TYR A 90 9.46 -3.82 -13.91
C TYR A 90 9.89 -3.20 -15.24
N SER A 91 10.89 -2.31 -15.23
CA SER A 91 11.35 -1.67 -16.47
C SER A 91 12.77 -2.12 -16.83
N GLY A 92 12.89 -2.92 -17.91
CA GLY A 92 14.17 -3.40 -18.45
C GLY A 92 14.85 -4.48 -17.59
N ALA A 93 16.18 -4.63 -17.69
CA ALA A 93 16.94 -5.70 -17.02
C ALA A 93 17.15 -5.49 -15.50
N ARG A 94 16.54 -4.45 -14.90
CA ARG A 94 16.69 -4.16 -13.47
C ARG A 94 15.33 -4.19 -12.78
N GLN A 95 15.24 -5.03 -11.75
CA GLN A 95 14.20 -4.91 -10.74
C GLN A 95 14.33 -3.53 -10.10
N VAL A 96 13.34 -2.67 -10.34
CA VAL A 96 13.22 -1.42 -9.60
C VAL A 96 12.76 -1.82 -8.20
N ALA A 97 13.66 -1.79 -7.21
CA ALA A 97 13.27 -2.07 -5.84
C ALA A 97 12.22 -1.02 -5.40
N CYS A 98 11.16 -1.46 -4.73
CA CYS A 98 10.11 -0.59 -4.20
C CYS A 98 10.64 0.51 -3.27
N THR A 99 11.83 0.28 -2.71
CA THR A 99 12.55 1.19 -1.84
C THR A 99 13.20 2.34 -2.59
N ASP A 100 13.60 2.13 -3.85
CA ASP A 100 14.59 2.95 -4.55
C ASP A 100 13.95 4.02 -5.43
N VAL A 101 12.66 3.87 -5.72
CA VAL A 101 11.98 4.73 -6.66
C VAL A 101 10.66 5.20 -6.07
N SER A 102 10.67 6.43 -5.58
CA SER A 102 9.44 7.16 -5.34
C SER A 102 8.76 7.59 -6.63
N LEU A 103 9.40 7.45 -7.80
CA LEU A 103 8.90 7.91 -9.10
C LEU A 103 8.64 6.79 -10.11
N VAL A 104 7.43 6.23 -10.13
CA VAL A 104 7.07 5.18 -11.09
C VAL A 104 6.71 5.83 -12.44
N GLY A 105 7.39 5.41 -13.50
CA GLY A 105 7.09 5.86 -14.86
C GLY A 105 5.77 5.27 -15.35
N GLY A 106 5.11 5.96 -16.26
CA GLY A 106 3.84 5.52 -16.84
C GLY A 106 4.01 4.26 -17.67
N ARG A 107 2.88 3.60 -17.87
CA ARG A 107 2.69 2.34 -18.60
C ARG A 107 3.48 2.30 -19.91
N ARG A 108 4.36 1.30 -20.07
CA ARG A 108 4.96 0.91 -21.34
C ARG A 108 4.39 -0.46 -21.69
N ASP A 109 3.90 -0.63 -22.91
CA ASP A 109 3.07 -1.75 -23.38
C ASP A 109 3.70 -3.16 -23.32
N LYS A 110 4.88 -3.34 -22.70
CA LYS A 110 5.60 -4.62 -22.63
C LYS A 110 6.16 -4.96 -21.25
N ASP A 111 6.15 -4.02 -20.32
CA ASP A 111 6.77 -4.21 -19.02
C ASP A 111 5.77 -4.93 -18.08
N PRO A 112 6.09 -6.11 -17.52
CA PRO A 112 5.21 -6.78 -16.57
C PRO A 112 5.07 -5.97 -15.29
N TYR A 113 3.90 -6.11 -14.68
CA TYR A 113 3.63 -5.66 -13.33
C TYR A 113 3.70 -6.83 -12.36
N PHE A 114 4.15 -6.53 -11.15
CA PHE A 114 4.31 -7.49 -10.08
C PHE A 114 3.55 -7.09 -8.83
N ARG A 115 2.96 -8.07 -8.15
CA ARG A 115 2.44 -7.93 -6.80
C ARG A 115 3.48 -8.45 -5.82
N GLY A 116 3.97 -7.57 -4.96
CA GLY A 116 4.83 -7.90 -3.84
C GLY A 116 4.07 -7.91 -2.52
N LEU A 117 4.69 -8.42 -1.47
CA LEU A 117 4.19 -8.33 -0.09
C LEU A 117 5.10 -7.37 0.70
N ARG A 118 4.51 -6.40 1.38
CA ARG A 118 5.17 -5.54 2.37
C ARG A 118 4.65 -5.86 3.76
N LEU A 119 5.57 -6.12 4.68
CA LEU A 119 5.28 -6.16 6.11
C LEU A 119 5.60 -4.80 6.73
N TRP A 120 4.67 -4.25 7.48
CA TRP A 120 4.88 -3.10 8.35
C TRP A 120 5.19 -3.61 9.76
N LEU A 121 6.39 -3.30 10.24
CA LEU A 121 6.97 -3.88 11.45
C LEU A 121 7.14 -2.83 12.54
N VAL A 122 6.88 -3.21 13.79
CA VAL A 122 7.18 -2.39 14.97
C VAL A 122 7.99 -3.20 15.97
N PRO A 123 8.65 -2.57 16.96
CA PRO A 123 9.32 -3.31 18.02
C PRO A 123 8.32 -4.18 18.78
N CYS A 124 8.69 -5.44 19.05
CA CYS A 124 7.90 -6.34 19.85
C CYS A 124 7.78 -5.80 21.28
N GLU A 125 6.57 -5.64 21.79
CA GLU A 125 6.31 -5.12 23.15
C GLU A 125 6.66 -6.17 24.23
N THR A 126 6.47 -7.44 23.89
CA THR A 126 6.75 -8.57 24.79
C THR A 126 8.09 -9.19 24.43
N HIS A 127 9.16 -8.74 25.09
CA HIS A 127 10.51 -9.31 24.94
C HIS A 127 10.64 -10.73 25.53
N SER A 128 9.58 -11.54 25.53
CA SER A 128 9.67 -12.90 26.05
C SER A 128 10.51 -13.75 25.09
N PRO A 129 11.72 -14.20 25.46
CA PRO A 129 12.55 -15.03 24.58
C PRO A 129 11.90 -16.38 24.26
N THR A 130 10.87 -16.75 25.02
CA THR A 130 10.09 -17.98 24.84
C THR A 130 8.89 -17.85 23.92
N SER A 131 8.52 -16.64 23.47
CA SER A 131 7.42 -16.51 22.51
C SER A 131 7.81 -17.10 21.16
N ARG A 132 6.87 -17.83 20.56
CA ARG A 132 7.01 -18.28 19.17
C ARG A 132 7.00 -17.06 18.26
N ALA A 133 7.84 -17.08 17.21
CA ALA A 133 7.81 -16.05 16.19
C ALA A 133 6.40 -15.94 15.58
N PRO A 134 5.91 -14.71 15.32
CA PRO A 134 4.64 -14.53 14.66
C PRO A 134 4.71 -15.18 13.27
N ARG A 135 3.69 -15.97 12.93
CA ARG A 135 3.50 -16.48 11.57
C ARG A 135 2.25 -15.82 11.00
N ILE A 136 2.33 -15.43 9.74
CA ILE A 136 1.23 -14.84 8.98
C ILE A 136 0.68 -15.86 7.99
N GLY A 137 -0.65 -15.85 7.84
CA GLY A 137 -1.35 -16.54 6.77
C GLY A 137 -2.21 -15.57 5.96
N LYS A 138 -2.77 -16.06 4.84
CA LYS A 138 -3.71 -15.29 4.01
C LYS A 138 -4.89 -16.13 3.55
N VAL A 139 -5.99 -15.45 3.24
CA VAL A 139 -7.13 -15.99 2.49
C VAL A 139 -7.74 -14.90 1.61
N ASP A 140 -8.14 -15.27 0.40
CA ASP A 140 -8.61 -14.34 -0.63
C ASP A 140 -10.10 -14.59 -0.95
N PHE A 141 -10.86 -13.51 -1.11
CA PHE A 141 -12.28 -13.55 -1.45
C PHE A 141 -12.53 -12.73 -2.72
N VAL A 142 -12.74 -13.43 -3.82
CA VAL A 142 -13.05 -12.84 -5.13
C VAL A 142 -14.57 -12.63 -5.26
N PRO A 143 -15.05 -11.47 -5.75
CA PRO A 143 -16.46 -11.26 -6.07
C PRO A 143 -16.98 -12.30 -7.06
N ARG A 144 -18.16 -12.86 -6.80
CA ARG A 144 -18.84 -13.80 -7.69
C ARG A 144 -19.53 -13.05 -8.81
N LYS A 145 -19.39 -13.55 -10.05
CA LYS A 145 -20.20 -13.13 -11.18
C LYS A 145 -21.66 -13.54 -10.93
N LEU A 146 -22.59 -12.61 -11.09
CA LEU A 146 -24.03 -12.88 -10.98
C LEU A 146 -24.52 -13.48 -12.30
N ALA A 147 -25.43 -14.47 -12.22
CA ALA A 147 -25.91 -15.22 -13.38
C ALA A 147 -26.56 -14.33 -14.45
N ASP A 148 -26.42 -14.74 -15.71
CA ASP A 148 -26.84 -13.99 -16.90
C ASP A 148 -28.33 -13.65 -16.96
N ASP A 149 -29.18 -14.37 -16.22
CA ASP A 149 -30.63 -14.12 -16.16
C ASP A 149 -30.97 -12.71 -15.65
N LEU A 150 -30.07 -12.10 -14.87
CA LEU A 150 -30.16 -10.71 -14.40
C LEU A 150 -29.36 -9.72 -15.26
N ALA A 151 -28.45 -10.22 -16.11
CA ALA A 151 -27.62 -9.42 -16.99
C ALA A 151 -28.42 -8.96 -18.21
N GLN A 152 -29.25 -7.93 -18.03
CA GLN A 152 -29.86 -7.24 -19.16
C GLN A 152 -28.77 -6.84 -20.17
N ALA A 153 -28.80 -7.46 -21.35
CA ALA A 153 -28.01 -7.10 -22.52
C ALA A 153 -26.48 -6.94 -22.30
N GLY A 154 -25.81 -7.99 -21.83
CA GLY A 154 -24.35 -8.13 -22.00
C GLY A 154 -23.48 -7.24 -21.11
N SER A 155 -23.96 -6.85 -19.93
CA SER A 155 -23.12 -6.25 -18.88
C SER A 155 -22.72 -7.32 -17.85
N ASP A 156 -21.42 -7.55 -17.66
CA ASP A 156 -20.96 -8.34 -16.53
C ASP A 156 -21.42 -7.68 -15.22
N GLN A 157 -22.04 -8.47 -14.34
CA GLN A 157 -22.41 -8.04 -12.99
C GLN A 157 -21.74 -8.95 -11.96
N PHE A 158 -21.33 -8.36 -10.85
CA PHE A 158 -20.71 -9.07 -9.74
C PHE A 158 -21.45 -8.72 -8.45
N GLU A 159 -21.42 -9.63 -7.48
CA GLU A 159 -22.05 -9.42 -6.17
C GLU A 159 -21.51 -8.13 -5.51
N PRO A 160 -22.35 -7.25 -4.94
CA PRO A 160 -21.90 -6.06 -4.23
C PRO A 160 -20.93 -6.38 -3.08
N LEU A 161 -20.12 -5.40 -2.66
CA LEU A 161 -19.16 -5.55 -1.57
C LEU A 161 -19.82 -6.01 -0.27
N GLY A 162 -21.02 -5.51 0.05
CA GLY A 162 -21.76 -5.93 1.24
C GLY A 162 -22.13 -7.43 1.21
N GLU A 163 -22.49 -7.96 0.04
CA GLU A 163 -22.79 -9.38 -0.15
C GLU A 163 -21.52 -10.23 -0.07
N LEU A 164 -20.43 -9.78 -0.71
CA LEU A 164 -19.10 -10.39 -0.61
C LEU A 164 -18.64 -10.48 0.86
N LEU A 165 -18.80 -9.41 1.63
CA LEU A 165 -18.46 -9.36 3.06
C LEU A 165 -19.34 -10.30 3.88
N GLY A 166 -20.65 -10.35 3.61
CA GLY A 166 -21.57 -11.28 4.26
C GLY A 166 -21.21 -12.74 4.01
N ARG A 167 -20.87 -13.07 2.75
CA ARG A 167 -20.41 -14.38 2.32
C ARG A 167 -19.06 -14.75 2.93
N MET A 168 -18.10 -13.83 2.94
CA MET A 168 -16.80 -13.99 3.58
C MET A 168 -16.98 -14.36 5.05
N ASN A 169 -17.74 -13.57 5.81
CA ASN A 169 -17.98 -13.84 7.23
C ASN A 169 -18.73 -15.17 7.46
N ALA A 170 -19.64 -15.57 6.56
CA ALA A 170 -20.28 -16.88 6.65
C ALA A 170 -19.26 -18.02 6.46
N SER A 171 -18.35 -17.89 5.49
CA SER A 171 -17.26 -18.84 5.27
C SER A 171 -16.35 -18.94 6.48
N LEU A 172 -15.94 -17.80 7.05
CA LEU A 172 -15.06 -17.74 8.24
C LEU A 172 -15.73 -18.28 9.51
N ARG A 173 -17.06 -18.33 9.58
CA ARG A 173 -17.76 -19.01 10.68
C ARG A 173 -17.80 -20.53 10.51
N GLN A 174 -17.89 -20.99 9.26
CA GLN A 174 -17.94 -22.42 8.95
C GLN A 174 -16.55 -23.06 9.02
N ASP A 175 -15.54 -22.37 8.48
CA ASP A 175 -14.13 -22.76 8.49
C ASP A 175 -13.29 -21.57 9.01
N PRO A 176 -13.16 -21.44 10.35
CA PRO A 176 -12.42 -20.34 10.94
C PRO A 176 -10.94 -20.34 10.55
N ILE A 177 -10.43 -19.17 10.18
CA ILE A 177 -8.98 -18.97 10.01
C ILE A 177 -8.25 -19.33 11.32
N PRO A 178 -7.07 -19.96 11.23
CA PRO A 178 -6.31 -20.33 12.41
C PRO A 178 -5.63 -19.09 12.99
N GLY A 179 -6.33 -18.33 13.82
CA GLY A 179 -5.76 -17.22 14.58
C GLY A 179 -6.61 -15.95 14.53
N GLU A 180 -5.95 -14.80 14.49
CA GLU A 180 -6.58 -13.48 14.49
C GLU A 180 -6.32 -12.67 13.22
N VAL A 181 -7.32 -11.93 12.75
CA VAL A 181 -7.22 -11.03 11.61
C VAL A 181 -6.20 -9.93 11.91
N LEU A 182 -5.19 -9.85 11.04
CA LEU A 182 -4.14 -8.84 11.08
C LEU A 182 -4.53 -7.63 10.23
N THR A 183 -4.87 -7.87 8.96
CA THR A 183 -5.18 -6.81 7.99
C THR A 183 -6.19 -7.33 6.98
N VAL A 184 -7.14 -6.48 6.58
CA VAL A 184 -8.02 -6.77 5.44
C VAL A 184 -7.80 -5.73 4.37
N GLU A 185 -7.35 -6.18 3.22
CA GLU A 185 -6.95 -5.37 2.09
C GLU A 185 -7.95 -5.51 0.95
N THR A 186 -8.30 -4.38 0.33
CA THR A 186 -9.03 -4.34 -0.94
C THR A 186 -8.02 -4.22 -2.08
N LEU A 187 -7.95 -5.23 -2.94
CA LEU A 187 -7.07 -5.30 -4.11
C LEU A 187 -7.84 -4.93 -5.38
N ASP A 188 -7.27 -4.08 -6.22
CA ASP A 188 -7.77 -3.82 -7.58
C ASP A 188 -7.12 -4.82 -8.55
N MET A 189 -7.92 -5.74 -9.09
CA MET A 189 -7.43 -6.80 -9.96
C MET A 189 -8.10 -6.74 -11.32
N GLU A 190 -7.31 -6.64 -12.38
CA GLU A 190 -7.80 -6.88 -13.74
C GLU A 190 -8.23 -8.35 -13.88
N CYS A 191 -9.44 -8.56 -14.38
CA CYS A 191 -10.02 -9.87 -14.65
C CYS A 191 -9.84 -10.21 -16.13
N SER A 192 -9.07 -11.26 -16.42
CA SER A 192 -8.83 -11.77 -17.76
C SER A 192 -9.72 -13.00 -18.02
N GLY A 193 -10.95 -12.78 -18.47
CA GLY A 193 -11.89 -13.86 -18.77
C GLY A 193 -12.78 -14.23 -17.57
N ASP A 194 -12.95 -15.53 -17.32
CA ASP A 194 -13.85 -16.04 -16.29
C ASP A 194 -13.16 -16.33 -14.94
N GLU A 195 -11.82 -16.31 -14.89
CA GLU A 195 -11.06 -16.65 -13.69
C GLU A 195 -10.13 -15.49 -13.30
N THR A 196 -10.20 -15.10 -12.03
CA THR A 196 -9.26 -14.17 -11.40
C THR A 196 -8.46 -14.95 -10.38
N ASP A 197 -7.15 -15.09 -10.60
CA ASP A 197 -6.24 -15.72 -9.65
C ASP A 197 -5.61 -14.65 -8.74
N PRO A 198 -6.06 -14.53 -7.47
CA PRO A 198 -5.47 -13.61 -6.51
C PRO A 198 -4.06 -14.00 -6.09
N ASP A 199 -3.63 -15.25 -6.29
CA ASP A 199 -2.29 -15.71 -5.93
C ASP A 199 -1.24 -15.39 -7.01
N SER A 200 -1.68 -15.04 -8.22
CA SER A 200 -0.78 -14.60 -9.28
C SER A 200 -0.11 -13.27 -8.91
N CYS A 201 1.22 -13.30 -8.91
CA CYS A 201 2.05 -12.13 -8.61
C CYS A 201 2.48 -11.37 -9.85
N SER A 202 2.15 -11.80 -11.06
CA SER A 202 2.59 -11.13 -12.29
C SER A 202 1.46 -10.99 -13.27
N TRP A 203 1.35 -9.82 -13.90
CA TRP A 203 0.42 -9.61 -14.99
C TRP A 203 1.00 -8.64 -16.01
N HIS A 204 0.56 -8.79 -17.26
CA HIS A 204 0.82 -7.83 -18.31
C HIS A 204 -0.44 -7.00 -18.51
N GLU A 205 -0.27 -5.70 -18.57
CA GLU A 205 -1.36 -4.84 -18.98
C GLU A 205 -1.53 -4.95 -20.51
N ASN A 206 -2.68 -5.46 -20.95
CA ASN A 206 -3.10 -5.48 -22.36
C ASN A 206 -2.15 -6.17 -23.37
N GLU A 207 -1.89 -7.48 -23.23
CA GLU A 207 -1.51 -8.30 -24.40
C GLU A 207 -2.64 -8.36 -25.46
N ALA A 208 -3.88 -8.00 -25.08
CA ALA A 208 -5.07 -8.04 -25.94
C ALA A 208 -5.23 -6.84 -26.90
N GLY A 209 -4.26 -5.92 -26.94
CA GLY A 209 -4.28 -4.75 -27.80
C GLY A 209 -4.01 -5.07 -29.27
N CYS A 210 -4.92 -5.78 -29.96
CA CYS A 210 -5.03 -5.60 -31.41
C CYS A 210 -5.44 -4.14 -31.65
N THR A 211 -4.44 -3.30 -31.90
CA THR A 211 -4.59 -1.94 -32.41
C THR A 211 -5.25 -1.92 -33.80
N CYS A 212 -5.42 -3.07 -34.42
CA CYS A 212 -5.91 -3.25 -35.78
C CYS A 212 -7.42 -3.00 -35.99
N CYS A 213 -8.26 -2.98 -34.96
CA CYS A 213 -9.71 -2.83 -35.14
C CYS A 213 -10.37 -1.99 -34.05
N CYS A 214 -11.16 -1.00 -34.46
CA CYS A 214 -11.99 -0.19 -33.55
C CYS A 214 -13.02 -1.03 -32.77
N SER A 215 -13.33 -2.25 -33.22
CA SER A 215 -14.16 -3.25 -32.54
C SER A 215 -13.40 -4.09 -31.49
N CYS A 216 -12.07 -3.94 -31.39
CA CYS A 216 -11.18 -4.72 -30.53
C CYS A 216 -10.76 -3.96 -29.25
N LEU A 217 -11.32 -2.75 -29.04
CA LEU A 217 -11.27 -2.00 -27.77
C LEU A 217 -12.05 -2.78 -26.70
N ARG A 218 -11.46 -3.87 -26.20
CA ARG A 218 -12.04 -4.66 -25.12
C ARG A 218 -12.15 -3.79 -23.87
N ARG A 219 -13.34 -3.86 -23.27
CA ARG A 219 -13.60 -3.33 -21.94
C ARG A 219 -12.85 -4.20 -20.95
N THR A 220 -11.97 -3.61 -20.14
CA THR A 220 -11.26 -4.35 -19.11
C THR A 220 -12.12 -4.36 -17.84
N VAL A 221 -12.44 -5.54 -17.33
CA VAL A 221 -13.16 -5.68 -16.07
C VAL A 221 -12.15 -5.70 -14.94
N HIS A 222 -12.37 -4.90 -13.91
CA HIS A 222 -11.58 -4.85 -12.70
C HIS A 222 -12.44 -5.28 -11.52
N LEU A 223 -11.91 -6.16 -10.66
CA LEU A 223 -12.55 -6.65 -9.45
C LEU A 223 -11.85 -6.06 -8.22
N TYR A 224 -12.64 -5.75 -7.20
CA TYR A 224 -12.16 -5.45 -5.86
C TYR A 224 -12.13 -6.74 -5.04
N VAL A 225 -11.00 -7.43 -5.08
CA VAL A 225 -10.76 -8.66 -4.32
C VAL A 225 -10.44 -8.31 -2.88
N ILE A 226 -11.00 -9.06 -1.91
CA ILE A 226 -10.70 -8.86 -0.49
C ILE A 226 -9.69 -9.90 -0.03
N ARG A 227 -8.50 -9.45 0.38
CA ARG A 227 -7.45 -10.27 0.96
C ARG A 227 -7.42 -10.09 2.47
N VAL A 228 -7.55 -11.19 3.21
CA VAL A 228 -7.46 -11.20 4.67
C VAL A 228 -6.12 -11.82 5.07
N PHE A 229 -5.26 -11.02 5.69
CA PHE A 229 -4.08 -11.49 6.40
C PHE A 229 -4.42 -11.78 7.86
N TYR A 230 -3.83 -12.82 8.43
CA TYR A 230 -4.03 -13.20 9.82
C TYR A 230 -2.74 -13.66 10.48
N LEU A 231 -2.65 -13.49 11.80
CA LEU A 231 -1.59 -14.08 12.62
C LEU A 231 -2.00 -15.47 13.04
N GLU A 232 -1.17 -16.47 12.78
CA GLU A 232 -1.45 -17.87 13.11
C GLU A 232 -1.61 -18.08 14.62
N GLY A 233 -2.68 -18.77 15.01
CA GLY A 233 -2.97 -19.10 16.40
C GLY A 233 -4.26 -19.88 16.56
N PRO A 234 -4.78 -20.00 17.79
CA PRO A 234 -6.14 -20.51 18.01
C PRO A 234 -7.17 -19.61 17.29
N PRO A 235 -8.18 -20.18 16.60
CA PRO A 235 -9.19 -19.39 15.92
C PRO A 235 -9.87 -18.37 16.84
N ALA A 236 -9.82 -17.09 16.46
CA ALA A 236 -10.39 -16.00 17.26
C ALA A 236 -11.90 -15.79 17.05
N GLY A 237 -12.49 -16.42 16.03
CA GLY A 237 -13.94 -16.33 15.73
C GLY A 237 -14.40 -14.91 15.40
N GLU A 238 -13.55 -14.12 14.74
CA GLU A 238 -13.80 -12.71 14.45
C GLU A 238 -14.78 -12.50 13.29
N GLU A 239 -15.68 -11.54 13.44
CA GLU A 239 -16.50 -11.04 12.33
C GLU A 239 -15.89 -9.75 11.78
N ILE A 240 -15.51 -9.76 10.51
CA ILE A 240 -14.92 -8.62 9.79
C ILE A 240 -16.04 -7.66 9.39
N THR A 241 -15.85 -6.37 9.63
CA THR A 241 -16.75 -5.30 9.17
C THR A 241 -15.94 -4.18 8.48
N MET A 242 -16.54 -3.57 7.46
CA MET A 242 -15.94 -2.46 6.71
C MET A 242 -16.86 -1.26 6.71
N VAL A 243 -16.28 -0.06 6.85
CA VAL A 243 -16.99 1.22 6.77
C VAL A 243 -16.22 2.15 5.85
N ASP A 244 -16.92 2.69 4.86
CA ASP A 244 -16.34 3.61 3.88
C ASP A 244 -16.72 5.06 4.16
N PHE A 245 -15.72 5.93 4.09
CA PHE A 245 -15.86 7.38 4.14
C PHE A 245 -15.56 7.92 2.75
N VAL A 246 -16.63 8.11 1.97
CA VAL A 246 -16.56 8.63 0.61
C VAL A 246 -16.58 10.17 0.69
N PRO A 247 -15.63 10.87 0.05
CA PRO A 247 -15.58 12.33 0.09
C PRO A 247 -16.78 12.93 -0.61
N ARG A 248 -17.35 13.97 0.01
CA ARG A 248 -18.45 14.73 -0.60
C ARG A 248 -17.92 15.63 -1.70
N VAL A 249 -18.76 15.86 -2.70
CA VAL A 249 -18.51 16.89 -3.72
C VAL A 249 -18.71 18.26 -3.08
N VAL A 250 -17.64 19.05 -3.00
CA VAL A 250 -17.66 20.43 -2.50
C VAL A 250 -18.06 21.37 -3.62
N HIS A 251 -17.48 21.19 -4.81
CA HIS A 251 -17.88 21.89 -6.02
C HIS A 251 -18.08 20.89 -7.16
N PRO A 252 -19.29 20.81 -7.76
CA PRO A 252 -19.51 19.95 -8.90
C PRO A 252 -18.72 20.46 -10.12
N ALA A 253 -18.36 19.55 -11.02
CA ALA A 253 -17.78 19.92 -12.31
C ALA A 253 -18.76 20.82 -13.09
N THR A 254 -18.25 21.96 -13.56
CA THR A 254 -19.02 22.96 -14.31
C THR A 254 -18.99 22.75 -15.82
N SER A 255 -18.02 22.00 -16.33
CA SER A 255 -17.84 21.73 -17.75
C SER A 255 -17.30 20.32 -17.99
N PHE A 256 -17.11 19.94 -19.25
CA PHE A 256 -16.50 18.66 -19.63
C PHE A 256 -14.98 18.59 -19.39
N ILE A 257 -14.36 19.74 -19.10
CA ILE A 257 -12.91 19.88 -18.90
C ILE A 257 -12.59 19.94 -17.41
N ASP A 258 -13.51 20.50 -16.61
CA ASP A 258 -13.34 20.68 -15.18
C ASP A 258 -13.62 19.38 -14.41
N ASP A 259 -12.80 19.12 -13.40
CA ASP A 259 -13.05 18.06 -12.44
C ASP A 259 -13.84 18.57 -11.24
N PRO A 260 -14.63 17.71 -10.57
CA PRO A 260 -15.28 18.07 -9.33
C PRO A 260 -14.23 18.27 -8.21
N ILE A 261 -14.44 19.28 -7.36
CA ILE A 261 -13.65 19.46 -6.13
C ILE A 261 -14.31 18.64 -5.03
N LEU A 262 -13.54 17.76 -4.40
CA LEU A 262 -14.00 16.86 -3.34
C LEU A 262 -13.46 17.27 -1.97
N GLU A 263 -14.11 16.81 -0.91
CA GLU A 263 -13.57 16.89 0.45
C GLU A 263 -12.17 16.25 0.49
N THR A 264 -11.24 16.84 1.23
CA THR A 264 -9.86 16.33 1.37
C THR A 264 -9.79 15.07 2.23
N PHE A 265 -8.72 14.28 2.09
CA PHE A 265 -8.52 13.07 2.89
C PHE A 265 -8.48 13.31 4.41
N PRO A 266 -7.85 14.38 4.94
CA PRO A 266 -7.93 14.70 6.39
C PRO A 266 -9.37 14.88 6.91
N ARG A 267 -10.29 15.34 6.05
CA ARG A 267 -11.72 15.43 6.38
C ARG A 267 -12.32 14.03 6.55
N LEU A 268 -11.96 13.08 5.68
CA LEU A 268 -12.38 11.67 5.79
C LEU A 268 -11.86 11.04 7.08
N THR A 269 -10.59 11.26 7.43
CA THR A 269 -10.03 10.78 8.71
C THR A 269 -10.77 11.36 9.91
N SER A 270 -11.18 12.63 9.85
CA SER A 270 -11.97 13.26 10.91
C SER A 270 -13.38 12.65 11.02
N GLN A 271 -14.02 12.33 9.88
CA GLN A 271 -15.30 11.61 9.84
C GLN A 271 -15.15 10.20 10.42
N ALA A 272 -14.09 9.46 10.05
CA ALA A 272 -13.79 8.14 10.57
C ALA A 272 -13.59 8.17 12.09
N ARG A 273 -12.84 9.15 12.59
CA ARG A 273 -12.68 9.35 14.04
C ARG A 273 -14.01 9.57 14.75
N ALA A 274 -14.86 10.46 14.23
CA ALA A 274 -16.18 10.71 14.80
C ALA A 274 -17.06 9.45 14.78
N TRP A 275 -17.01 8.68 13.68
CA TRP A 275 -17.76 7.43 13.56
C TRP A 275 -17.31 6.40 14.60
N VAL A 276 -16.00 6.21 14.77
CA VAL A 276 -15.44 5.27 15.76
C VAL A 276 -15.91 5.59 17.17
N ARG A 277 -15.85 6.86 17.59
CA ARG A 277 -16.31 7.30 18.92
C ARG A 277 -17.79 7.03 19.21
N HIS A 278 -18.61 6.84 18.17
CA HIS A 278 -20.05 6.64 18.34
C HIS A 278 -20.47 5.18 18.16
N HIS A 279 -19.66 4.37 17.46
CA HIS A 279 -20.08 3.04 17.00
C HIS A 279 -19.16 1.90 17.48
N LEU A 280 -17.89 2.16 17.80
CA LEU A 280 -16.92 1.11 18.11
C LEU A 280 -16.83 0.72 19.60
N ASP A 281 -17.47 1.49 20.50
CA ASP A 281 -17.41 1.32 21.97
C ASP A 281 -17.95 -0.03 22.51
N ARG A 282 -18.33 -0.98 21.65
CA ARG A 282 -18.93 -2.28 22.01
C ARG A 282 -18.01 -3.49 21.75
N GLY A 283 -16.69 -3.32 21.81
CA GLY A 283 -15.73 -4.43 21.68
C GLY A 283 -15.25 -4.70 20.25
N GLY A 284 -15.24 -3.67 19.39
CA GLY A 284 -14.60 -3.75 18.08
C GLY A 284 -13.12 -3.39 18.15
N ARG A 285 -12.27 -4.13 17.42
CA ARG A 285 -10.84 -3.81 17.23
C ARG A 285 -10.62 -3.34 15.80
N ILE A 286 -10.08 -2.13 15.63
CA ILE A 286 -9.65 -1.66 14.29
C ILE A 286 -8.47 -2.53 13.85
N THR A 287 -8.57 -3.16 12.68
CA THR A 287 -7.47 -3.94 12.10
C THR A 287 -6.59 -3.05 11.24
N ASN A 288 -7.19 -2.25 10.37
CA ASN A 288 -6.48 -1.34 9.49
C ASN A 288 -7.40 -0.25 8.95
N LEU A 289 -6.77 0.82 8.45
CA LEU A 289 -7.40 1.79 7.58
C LEU A 289 -6.69 1.71 6.22
N GLN A 290 -7.45 1.86 5.14
CA GLN A 290 -6.94 1.73 3.78
C GLN A 290 -7.52 2.84 2.89
N THR A 291 -6.69 3.39 2.01
CA THR A 291 -7.14 4.24 0.91
C THR A 291 -7.56 3.37 -0.28
N VAL A 292 -8.84 3.39 -0.63
CA VAL A 292 -9.39 2.62 -1.75
C VAL A 292 -9.74 3.56 -2.91
N ASN A 293 -9.22 3.30 -4.10
CA ASN A 293 -9.56 4.03 -5.31
C ASN A 293 -10.86 3.48 -5.91
N VAL A 294 -11.98 4.18 -5.67
CA VAL A 294 -13.29 3.79 -6.18
C VAL A 294 -13.56 4.51 -7.49
N LYS A 295 -13.88 3.78 -8.57
CA LYS A 295 -14.25 4.41 -9.83
C LYS A 295 -15.48 5.30 -9.64
N ALA A 296 -15.36 6.55 -10.08
CA ALA A 296 -16.43 7.53 -9.99
C ALA A 296 -17.06 7.83 -11.35
N THR A 297 -18.30 8.31 -11.31
CA THR A 297 -18.93 8.97 -12.45
C THR A 297 -18.26 10.30 -12.72
N ARG A 298 -18.52 10.91 -13.88
CA ARG A 298 -17.99 12.25 -14.22
C ARG A 298 -18.37 13.34 -13.21
N HIS A 299 -19.46 13.15 -12.48
CA HIS A 299 -19.91 14.10 -11.45
C HIS A 299 -19.22 13.87 -10.10
N GLY A 300 -18.20 13.00 -10.03
CA GLY A 300 -17.49 12.68 -8.79
C GLY A 300 -18.26 11.76 -7.85
N MET A 301 -19.39 11.18 -8.30
CA MET A 301 -20.13 10.22 -7.50
C MET A 301 -19.43 8.86 -7.57
N ALA A 302 -18.97 8.38 -6.42
CA ALA A 302 -18.37 7.06 -6.26
C ALA A 302 -19.32 6.17 -5.45
N ASP A 303 -19.46 4.92 -5.89
CA ASP A 303 -20.24 3.90 -5.21
C ASP A 303 -19.28 2.90 -4.58
N SER A 304 -18.97 3.10 -3.30
CA SER A 304 -17.98 2.30 -2.58
C SER A 304 -18.45 0.88 -2.26
N GLN A 305 -19.74 0.59 -2.48
CA GLN A 305 -20.31 -0.74 -2.33
C GLN A 305 -20.18 -1.59 -3.60
N ARG A 306 -19.66 -1.03 -4.69
CA ARG A 306 -19.30 -1.83 -5.87
C ARG A 306 -18.09 -2.70 -5.55
N SER A 307 -18.14 -3.92 -6.05
CA SER A 307 -17.04 -4.89 -6.02
C SER A 307 -16.30 -4.99 -7.35
N PHE A 308 -16.70 -4.21 -8.36
CA PHE A 308 -16.08 -4.23 -9.67
C PHE A 308 -16.27 -2.90 -10.40
N TYR A 309 -15.46 -2.68 -11.43
CA TYR A 309 -15.67 -1.63 -12.40
C TYR A 309 -15.17 -2.05 -13.79
N ILE A 310 -15.66 -1.36 -14.82
CA ILE A 310 -15.24 -1.61 -16.20
C ILE A 310 -14.45 -0.42 -16.71
N GLU A 311 -13.18 -0.60 -17.08
CA GLU A 311 -12.37 0.43 -17.72
C GLU A 311 -12.61 0.46 -19.24
N GLY A 312 -12.88 1.65 -19.77
CA GLY A 312 -13.09 1.89 -21.19
C GLY A 312 -11.93 2.64 -21.84
N SER A 313 -12.12 3.15 -23.06
CA SER A 313 -11.13 3.95 -23.79
C SER A 313 -11.06 5.43 -23.35
N GLY A 314 -11.97 5.86 -22.49
CA GLY A 314 -12.05 7.24 -22.02
C GLY A 314 -11.31 7.50 -20.71
N ARG A 315 -11.19 8.78 -20.37
CA ARG A 315 -10.75 9.24 -19.04
C ARG A 315 -11.55 8.55 -17.93
N VAL A 316 -10.84 7.95 -16.98
CA VAL A 316 -11.47 7.34 -15.80
C VAL A 316 -11.16 8.17 -14.56
N LEU A 317 -12.24 8.58 -13.89
CA LEU A 317 -12.17 9.26 -12.62
C LEU A 317 -12.22 8.23 -11.50
N PHE A 318 -11.36 8.38 -10.51
CA PHE A 318 -11.39 7.63 -9.28
C PHE A 318 -11.47 8.59 -8.10
N VAL A 319 -12.10 8.12 -7.05
CA VAL A 319 -12.22 8.84 -5.79
C VAL A 319 -11.58 8.00 -4.71
N ARG A 320 -10.64 8.60 -3.99
CA ARG A 320 -9.99 8.00 -2.83
C ARG A 320 -10.98 8.02 -1.68
N THR A 321 -11.47 6.83 -1.36
CA THR A 321 -12.31 6.55 -0.21
C THR A 321 -11.42 6.08 0.92
N LEU A 322 -11.68 6.54 2.15
CA LEU A 322 -11.05 5.96 3.33
C LEU A 322 -11.91 4.78 3.79
N ARG A 323 -11.37 3.56 3.76
CA ARG A 323 -11.99 2.36 4.28
C ARG A 323 -11.44 2.07 5.67
N LEU A 324 -12.31 2.02 6.66
CA LEU A 324 -12.00 1.55 8.00
C LEU A 324 -12.45 0.11 8.14
N VAL A 325 -11.53 -0.77 8.52
CA VAL A 325 -11.82 -2.17 8.80
C VAL A 325 -11.69 -2.41 10.29
N TYR A 326 -12.68 -3.09 10.85
CA TYR A 326 -12.63 -3.56 12.23
C TYR A 326 -13.23 -4.95 12.34
N VAL A 327 -12.84 -5.65 13.40
CA VAL A 327 -13.37 -6.95 13.77
C VAL A 327 -14.15 -6.87 15.06
N LYS A 328 -15.26 -7.59 15.14
CA LYS A 328 -16.01 -7.75 16.39
C LYS A 328 -15.49 -8.97 17.13
N ARG A 329 -15.14 -8.79 18.40
CA ARG A 329 -14.85 -9.88 19.35
C ARG A 329 -15.89 -9.91 20.46
N ALA A 330 -15.93 -11.01 21.21
CA ALA A 330 -16.50 -10.97 22.55
C ALA A 330 -15.81 -9.85 23.35
N PRO A 331 -16.55 -9.03 24.12
CA PRO A 331 -16.03 -7.80 24.69
C PRO A 331 -14.81 -8.06 25.58
N LEU A 332 -13.63 -7.65 25.11
CA LEU A 332 -12.41 -7.56 25.92
C LEU A 332 -12.46 -6.24 26.70
N GLN A 333 -12.18 -6.31 28.00
CA GLN A 333 -12.42 -5.23 28.97
C GLN A 333 -11.45 -4.03 28.90
N ASP A 334 -10.51 -4.00 27.94
CA ASP A 334 -9.63 -2.85 27.78
C ASP A 334 -10.38 -1.72 27.06
N GLY A 335 -11.15 -0.97 27.85
CA GLY A 335 -11.98 0.17 27.44
C GLY A 335 -11.19 1.41 27.01
N ARG A 336 -10.07 1.24 26.30
CA ARG A 336 -9.34 2.37 25.74
C ARG A 336 -10.05 2.83 24.47
N GLU A 337 -10.53 4.07 24.50
CA GLU A 337 -11.13 4.73 23.34
C GLU A 337 -10.08 4.88 22.22
N VAL A 338 -10.31 4.21 21.09
CA VAL A 338 -9.45 4.33 19.91
C VAL A 338 -9.90 5.53 19.09
N GLN A 339 -9.00 6.50 18.86
CA GLN A 339 -9.28 7.65 18.01
C GLN A 339 -8.35 7.65 16.80
N PRO A 340 -8.77 7.14 15.64
CA PRO A 340 -7.88 7.07 14.48
C PRO A 340 -7.50 8.47 13.97
N CYS A 341 -6.22 8.61 13.68
CA CYS A 341 -5.58 9.74 13.03
C CYS A 341 -4.76 9.24 11.84
N ALA A 342 -4.38 10.15 10.95
CA ALA A 342 -3.55 9.82 9.80
C ALA A 342 -2.55 10.94 9.55
N ARG A 343 -1.35 10.56 9.11
CA ARG A 343 -0.34 11.49 8.59
C ARG A 343 0.26 10.91 7.32
N THR A 344 0.38 11.75 6.29
CA THR A 344 0.99 11.38 5.02
C THR A 344 2.38 12.01 4.93
N PHE A 345 3.36 11.21 4.51
CA PHE A 345 4.75 11.59 4.29
C PHE A 345 5.03 11.51 2.80
N ALA A 346 5.24 12.67 2.21
CA ALA A 346 5.62 12.79 0.81
C ALA A 346 7.15 12.85 0.71
N PRO A 347 7.78 12.16 -0.26
CA PRO A 347 9.20 12.28 -0.51
C PRO A 347 9.56 13.72 -0.95
N LEU A 348 10.68 14.25 -0.44
CA LEU A 348 11.17 15.57 -0.84
C LEU A 348 11.68 15.54 -2.29
N GLN A 349 11.34 16.57 -3.07
CA GLN A 349 11.92 16.78 -4.40
C GLN A 349 13.36 17.31 -4.26
N LEU A 350 14.32 16.63 -4.89
CA LEU A 350 15.76 16.89 -4.76
C LEU A 350 16.28 17.93 -5.76
N ASN A 351 15.67 18.04 -6.94
CA ASN A 351 16.10 18.99 -7.96
C ASN A 351 15.14 20.20 -8.05
N GLU A 352 15.72 21.40 -8.00
CA GLU A 352 14.99 22.68 -8.02
C GLU A 352 14.75 23.26 -9.42
N ASP A 353 15.37 22.65 -10.44
CA ASP A 353 15.43 23.14 -11.83
C ASP A 353 14.07 23.16 -12.55
N GLY A 354 12.99 22.78 -11.86
CA GLY A 354 11.63 22.81 -12.37
C GLY A 354 11.48 22.05 -13.68
N TYR A 355 10.68 22.61 -14.59
CA TYR A 355 10.24 22.02 -15.86
C TYR A 355 11.33 21.52 -16.83
N ARG A 356 12.61 21.84 -16.59
CA ARG A 356 13.69 21.52 -17.54
C ARG A 356 14.27 20.11 -17.38
N THR A 357 14.14 19.51 -16.20
CA THR A 357 14.65 18.16 -15.94
C THR A 357 13.55 17.29 -15.36
N LYS A 358 13.64 15.97 -15.57
CA LYS A 358 12.73 15.02 -14.93
C LYS A 358 12.86 15.20 -13.39
N PRO A 359 11.75 15.38 -12.65
CA PRO A 359 11.83 15.60 -11.22
C PRO A 359 12.48 14.39 -10.55
N GLN A 360 13.33 14.65 -9.57
CA GLN A 360 14.00 13.66 -8.74
C GLN A 360 13.47 13.79 -7.33
N PHE A 361 13.15 12.68 -6.69
CA PHE A 361 12.62 12.63 -5.35
C PHE A 361 13.52 11.79 -4.46
N GLN A 362 13.46 12.04 -3.15
CA GLN A 362 13.95 11.11 -2.14
C GLN A 362 13.41 9.70 -2.38
N THR A 363 14.15 8.70 -1.92
CA THR A 363 13.71 7.31 -1.94
C THR A 363 12.63 7.06 -0.88
N VAL A 364 11.89 5.96 -1.00
CA VAL A 364 10.90 5.56 0.01
C VAL A 364 11.57 5.34 1.38
N LEU A 365 12.81 4.84 1.40
CA LEU A 365 13.59 4.69 2.63
C LEU A 365 13.87 6.04 3.31
N LYS A 366 14.22 7.09 2.56
CA LYS A 366 14.41 8.43 3.13
C LYS A 366 13.11 9.03 3.66
N THR A 367 12.00 8.85 2.94
CA THR A 367 10.66 9.21 3.44
C THR A 367 10.32 8.47 4.73
N MET A 368 10.73 7.20 4.83
CA MET A 368 10.53 6.38 6.03
C MET A 368 11.36 6.87 7.22
N GLU A 369 12.62 7.29 7.00
CA GLU A 369 13.44 7.91 8.06
C GLU A 369 12.75 9.17 8.64
N GLU A 370 12.10 9.97 7.79
CA GLU A 370 11.33 11.14 8.23
C GLU A 370 10.07 10.74 9.02
N ALA A 371 9.35 9.72 8.56
CA ALA A 371 8.19 9.18 9.26
C ALA A 371 8.57 8.66 10.66
N VAL A 372 9.68 7.91 10.75
CA VAL A 372 10.23 7.39 12.01
C VAL A 372 10.64 8.52 12.96
N ARG A 373 11.33 9.56 12.45
CA ARG A 373 11.71 10.72 13.27
C ARG A 373 10.48 11.39 13.85
N TRP A 374 9.43 11.56 13.04
CA TRP A 374 8.17 12.13 13.54
C TRP A 374 7.49 11.21 14.57
N LEU A 375 7.42 9.90 14.32
CA LEU A 375 6.78 8.95 15.25
C LEU A 375 7.43 8.95 16.64
N ARG A 376 8.76 9.08 16.71
CA ARG A 376 9.49 9.22 17.99
C ARG A 376 9.08 10.47 18.78
N ILE A 377 8.75 11.56 18.08
CA ILE A 377 8.32 12.82 18.70
C ILE A 377 6.84 12.76 19.06
N ALA A 378 6.01 12.21 18.17
CA ALA A 378 4.57 12.13 18.34
C ALA A 378 4.17 11.16 19.46
N ASP A 379 4.99 10.12 19.68
CA ASP A 379 4.79 9.07 20.69
C ASP A 379 3.36 8.50 20.65
N CYS A 380 2.95 8.13 19.43
CA CYS A 380 1.61 7.62 19.15
C CYS A 380 1.67 6.13 18.80
N ARG A 381 0.63 5.39 19.21
CA ARG A 381 0.49 3.98 18.85
C ARG A 381 0.05 3.86 17.40
N ILE A 382 0.78 3.08 16.61
CA ILE A 382 0.48 2.86 15.21
C ILE A 382 -0.65 1.84 15.09
N ILE A 383 -1.67 2.19 14.32
CA ILE A 383 -2.78 1.30 13.96
C ILE A 383 -2.39 0.52 12.70
N SER A 384 -1.99 1.24 11.65
CA SER A 384 -1.63 0.66 10.35
C SER A 384 -0.78 1.64 9.54
N ALA A 385 -0.11 1.15 8.51
CA ALA A 385 0.55 1.98 7.52
C ALA A 385 0.28 1.44 6.11
N GLU A 386 0.32 2.31 5.11
CA GLU A 386 0.13 1.98 3.70
C GLU A 386 1.03 2.84 2.80
N SER A 387 1.27 2.33 1.60
CA SER A 387 1.97 3.00 0.52
C SER A 387 0.93 3.61 -0.44
N LEU A 388 1.09 4.89 -0.78
CA LEU A 388 0.14 5.61 -1.62
C LEU A 388 0.78 6.05 -2.91
N THR A 389 0.22 5.60 -4.03
CA THR A 389 0.62 6.05 -5.36
C THR A 389 -0.20 7.28 -5.75
N VAL A 390 0.46 8.40 -5.96
CA VAL A 390 -0.15 9.66 -6.38
C VAL A 390 0.37 10.08 -7.74
N LYS A 391 -0.53 10.43 -8.66
CA LYS A 391 -0.12 10.93 -9.97
C LYS A 391 0.48 12.32 -9.83
N ILE A 392 1.64 12.53 -10.41
CA ILE A 392 2.30 13.82 -10.49
C ILE A 392 1.74 14.58 -11.71
N PRO A 393 1.17 15.79 -11.54
CA PRO A 393 0.70 16.59 -12.64
C PRO A 393 1.89 17.03 -13.50
N PRO A 394 1.69 17.22 -14.81
CA PRO A 394 2.77 17.66 -15.70
C PRO A 394 3.35 19.02 -15.31
N ASN A 395 2.54 19.86 -14.65
CA ASN A 395 2.95 21.15 -14.12
C ASN A 395 2.97 21.09 -12.59
N ILE A 396 4.15 20.85 -12.00
CA ILE A 396 4.35 20.78 -10.55
C ILE A 396 4.73 22.18 -10.02
N PRO A 397 3.87 22.89 -9.27
CA PRO A 397 4.28 24.08 -8.54
C PRO A 397 5.41 23.76 -7.54
N ARG A 398 6.31 24.70 -7.27
CA ARG A 398 7.29 24.53 -6.18
C ARG A 398 6.56 24.25 -4.86
N GLY A 399 7.02 23.22 -4.14
CA GLY A 399 6.39 22.79 -2.90
C GLY A 399 5.14 21.91 -3.09
N TRP A 400 4.68 21.62 -4.30
CA TRP A 400 3.45 20.84 -4.50
C TRP A 400 3.40 19.52 -3.72
N ALA A 401 4.53 18.83 -3.53
CA ALA A 401 4.59 17.56 -2.81
C ALA A 401 3.92 17.57 -1.41
N HIS A 402 3.92 18.68 -0.66
CA HIS A 402 3.26 18.76 0.65
C HIS A 402 1.73 18.91 0.58
N LEU A 403 1.19 19.33 -0.57
CA LEU A 403 -0.25 19.44 -0.82
C LEU A 403 -0.86 18.10 -1.25
N VAL A 404 -0.03 17.12 -1.56
CA VAL A 404 -0.38 15.95 -2.35
C VAL A 404 -0.55 14.74 -1.45
N GLY A 405 -1.48 13.87 -1.84
CA GLY A 405 -1.94 12.76 -1.01
C GLY A 405 -3.11 13.14 -0.10
N ASN A 406 -3.32 14.43 0.19
CA ASN A 406 -4.54 14.93 0.84
C ASN A 406 -5.72 15.09 -0.12
N GLU A 407 -5.46 14.98 -1.42
CA GLU A 407 -6.48 15.01 -2.46
C GLU A 407 -7.30 13.71 -2.42
N SER A 408 -8.61 13.84 -2.49
CA SER A 408 -9.51 12.67 -2.59
C SER A 408 -9.93 12.35 -4.01
N LEU A 409 -9.51 13.15 -4.99
CA LEU A 409 -9.74 12.89 -6.41
C LEU A 409 -8.46 12.35 -7.05
N TRP A 410 -8.60 11.29 -7.84
CA TRP A 410 -7.51 10.74 -8.63
C TRP A 410 -7.97 10.49 -10.07
N CYS A 411 -7.25 11.03 -11.04
CA CYS A 411 -7.57 10.82 -12.45
C CYS A 411 -6.58 9.85 -13.09
N ARG A 412 -7.08 8.72 -13.59
CA ARG A 412 -6.32 7.80 -14.41
C ARG A 412 -6.53 8.18 -15.87
N ASN A 413 -5.48 8.70 -16.50
CA ASN A 413 -5.42 8.80 -17.94
C ASN A 413 -4.44 7.72 -18.43
N LYS A 414 -4.68 7.18 -19.63
CA LYS A 414 -3.74 6.24 -20.25
C LYS A 414 -2.66 6.99 -21.03
N SER A 415 -2.17 8.12 -20.50
CA SER A 415 -1.17 8.91 -21.23
C SER A 415 0.23 8.33 -21.01
N LEU A 416 0.97 8.16 -22.10
CA LEU A 416 2.36 7.74 -22.05
C LEU A 416 3.17 8.80 -21.28
N GLY A 417 4.04 8.33 -20.37
CA GLY A 417 4.94 9.20 -19.63
C GLY A 417 4.36 9.83 -18.36
N GLU A 418 3.22 9.34 -17.85
CA GLU A 418 2.75 9.70 -16.51
C GLU A 418 3.81 9.41 -15.46
N LEU A 419 3.90 10.25 -14.45
CA LEU A 419 4.82 10.05 -13.34
C LEU A 419 3.99 9.85 -12.09
N HIS A 420 4.30 8.83 -11.31
CA HIS A 420 3.62 8.55 -10.06
C HIS A 420 4.59 8.65 -8.89
N LEU A 421 4.14 9.29 -7.82
CA LEU A 421 4.86 9.46 -6.57
C LEU A 421 4.38 8.44 -5.54
N VAL A 422 5.29 7.68 -4.94
CA VAL A 422 4.98 6.80 -3.80
C VAL A 422 5.18 7.58 -2.50
N MET A 423 4.10 7.74 -1.74
CA MET A 423 4.05 8.34 -0.41
C MET A 423 3.81 7.28 0.65
N LEU A 424 4.11 7.60 1.91
CA LEU A 424 3.77 6.73 3.03
C LEU A 424 2.66 7.38 3.85
N ARG A 425 1.62 6.62 4.21
CA ARG A 425 0.59 7.07 5.13
C ARG A 425 0.59 6.20 6.36
N VAL A 426 0.68 6.83 7.52
CA VAL A 426 0.65 6.17 8.83
C VAL A 426 -0.64 6.56 9.54
N TYR A 427 -1.38 5.54 9.98
CA TYR A 427 -2.55 5.66 10.82
C TYR A 427 -2.19 5.34 12.27
N PHE A 428 -2.64 6.15 13.21
CA PHE A 428 -2.24 6.06 14.62
C PHE A 428 -3.38 6.46 15.57
N GLU A 429 -3.26 6.05 16.84
CA GLU A 429 -4.24 6.33 17.90
C GLU A 429 -3.98 7.70 18.57
N GLY A 430 -5.04 8.49 18.72
CA GLY A 430 -5.05 9.72 19.50
C GLY A 430 -4.42 10.93 18.78
N PRO A 431 -4.69 12.16 19.25
CA PRO A 431 -3.95 13.32 18.76
C PRO A 431 -2.46 13.14 19.13
N PRO A 432 -1.53 13.53 18.24
CA PRO A 432 -0.11 13.40 18.54
C PRO A 432 0.30 14.44 19.60
N LYS A 433 1.29 14.10 20.46
CA LYS A 433 1.69 14.96 21.59
C LYS A 433 2.17 16.36 21.17
N ASP A 434 2.70 16.49 19.96
CA ASP A 434 3.14 17.77 19.38
C ASP A 434 1.96 18.74 19.10
N ALA A 435 0.75 18.24 18.92
CA ALA A 435 -0.45 19.07 18.74
C ALA A 435 -0.80 19.88 20.01
N GLU A 436 -0.53 19.34 21.20
CA GLU A 436 -0.76 20.04 22.47
C GLU A 436 0.21 21.22 22.66
N ASN A 437 1.45 21.08 22.19
CA ASN A 437 2.43 22.15 22.26
C ASN A 437 2.16 23.25 21.23
N THR A 438 1.71 22.87 20.03
CA THR A 438 1.38 23.84 18.98
C THR A 438 0.17 24.70 19.37
N SER A 439 -0.86 24.09 19.97
CA SER A 439 -2.05 24.79 20.46
C SER A 439 -1.77 25.73 21.65
N ARG A 440 -0.77 25.45 22.48
CA ARG A 440 -0.32 26.38 23.54
C ARG A 440 0.45 27.60 23.00
N SER A 441 1.13 27.47 21.85
CA SER A 441 1.76 28.61 21.17
C SER A 441 0.79 29.44 20.32
N ALA A 442 -0.39 28.90 20.00
CA ALA A 442 -1.40 29.52 19.13
C ALA A 442 -2.28 30.58 19.83
N ASN A 443 -1.92 31.06 21.03
CA ASN A 443 -2.49 32.29 21.61
C ASN A 443 -1.95 33.57 20.94
N ILE A 444 -1.26 33.43 19.80
CA ILE A 444 -1.06 34.53 18.85
C ILE A 444 -2.39 34.71 18.11
N PRO A 445 -3.00 35.91 18.09
CA PRO A 445 -4.27 36.15 17.41
C PRO A 445 -4.17 35.64 15.96
N PRO A 446 -5.26 35.10 15.40
CA PRO A 446 -5.25 34.53 14.07
C PRO A 446 -4.67 35.57 13.11
N GLN A 447 -3.47 35.31 12.61
CA GLN A 447 -2.98 36.04 11.47
C GLN A 447 -4.02 35.79 10.38
N HIS A 448 -4.61 36.89 9.91
CA HIS A 448 -5.54 36.91 8.79
C HIS A 448 -5.06 35.91 7.75
N ASP A 449 -5.90 34.92 7.45
CA ASP A 449 -5.71 33.94 6.39
C ASP A 449 -5.60 34.72 5.07
N MET A 450 -4.36 35.09 4.75
CA MET A 450 -3.98 35.84 3.55
C MET A 450 -4.03 34.87 2.39
N GLY A 451 -5.22 34.74 1.82
CA GLY A 451 -5.40 34.23 0.49
C GLY A 451 -5.75 32.75 0.44
N GLN A 452 -7.04 32.51 0.20
CA GLN A 452 -7.45 31.54 -0.79
C GLN A 452 -6.54 31.69 -2.02
N SER A 453 -5.48 30.89 -2.08
CA SER A 453 -4.78 30.64 -3.32
C SER A 453 -5.75 29.84 -4.17
N LYS A 454 -6.59 30.54 -4.92
CA LYS A 454 -7.13 30.03 -6.17
C LYS A 454 -5.90 29.70 -7.01
N CYS A 455 -5.42 28.46 -6.91
CA CYS A 455 -4.76 27.82 -8.03
C CYS A 455 -5.85 27.70 -9.10
N ILE A 456 -6.02 28.77 -9.87
CA ILE A 456 -6.66 28.69 -11.18
C ILE A 456 -5.66 27.88 -12.00
N LEU A 457 -5.91 26.58 -12.13
CA LEU A 457 -5.33 25.79 -13.19
C LEU A 457 -5.90 26.34 -14.49
N LEU A 458 -5.11 27.12 -15.22
CA LEU A 458 -5.30 27.39 -16.64
C LEU A 458 -4.68 26.26 -17.46
#